data_AF-A0A643C4X6-F1
#
_entry.id   AF-A0A643C4X6-F1
#
_cell.length_a   1.000
_cell.length_b   1.000
_cell.length_c   1.000
_cell.angle_alpha   90.00
_cell.angle_beta   90.00
_cell.angle_gamma   90.00
#
_symmetry.space_group_name_H-M   'P 1'
#
loop_
_entity.id
_entity.type
_entity.pdbx_description
1 polymer ?
#
loop_
_entity_poly.entity_id
_entity_poly.type
_entity_poly.pdbx_seq_one_letter_code
_entity_poly.pdbx_strand_id
1 'polypeptide(L)'
;MRKGLRTCAGQFGLHRHKEPLKSLRIRNLSCSVTSAKNPSLEISPSVLGKRPVKPPQGSVKERSSNLLSSLFLLADADEWQVSEEEVKHVPFSHTRYPEKEMLKRSQEFYELLNKRRSVRFISNEQVPVEVIDNVIKAAGTAPSGAHTEPWTFVVVKDPDVKHKIREIIEEEEEINYLKRMGPQWVSDLKKLRYKRSIFVSFSISRVLLYQARINTCLLTLDRKRTNWIKEYLDTAPVLILIFKQVHGIAANGKKKTHYYNEISVSIACGILLAALQNAGLVTVTTTPLNCGPRLRVLLNRPANEKLLVLLPVGYPSKEATVPDLARKPLDQIMVTV
;
A
#
# COMPACT_ATOMS: atom_id res chain seq x y z
N MET A 1 -41.73 41.37 16.82
CA MET A 1 -41.03 42.29 17.75
C MET A 1 -39.63 41.75 18.01
N ARG A 2 -38.61 42.60 17.80
CA ARG A 2 -37.19 42.34 18.08
C ARG A 2 -36.92 42.31 19.60
N LYS A 3 -35.90 41.54 20.00
CA LYS A 3 -34.91 41.74 21.09
C LYS A 3 -34.30 40.35 21.40
N GLY A 4 -33.01 40.12 21.55
CA GLY A 4 -31.84 40.99 21.67
C GLY A 4 -30.74 40.14 22.34
N LEU A 5 -29.53 40.22 21.82
CA LEU A 5 -28.32 39.57 22.34
C LEU A 5 -28.07 39.89 23.82
N ARG A 6 -27.47 38.94 24.55
CA ARG A 6 -26.46 39.23 25.58
C ARG A 6 -25.30 38.24 25.50
N THR A 7 -24.15 38.84 25.25
CA THR A 7 -22.77 38.35 25.39
C THR A 7 -22.39 38.20 26.86
N CYS A 8 -21.60 37.18 27.20
CA CYS A 8 -20.69 37.21 28.35
C CYS A 8 -19.29 36.81 27.87
N ALA A 9 -18.36 37.76 27.98
CA ALA A 9 -16.93 37.58 27.86
C ALA A 9 -16.39 36.98 29.16
N GLY A 10 -15.46 36.02 29.03
CA GLY A 10 -14.65 35.48 30.12
C GLY A 10 -13.21 35.35 29.61
N GLN A 11 -12.33 36.14 30.20
CA GLN A 11 -10.93 36.37 29.83
C GLN A 11 -10.03 35.63 30.84
N PHE A 12 -8.77 35.39 30.46
CA PHE A 12 -7.63 34.85 31.24
C PHE A 12 -7.54 33.30 31.35
N GLY A 13 -6.40 32.65 31.14
CA GLY A 13 -5.02 33.14 31.06
C GLY A 13 -4.09 32.18 30.31
N LEU A 14 -3.06 32.77 29.71
CA LEU A 14 -1.91 32.14 29.09
C LEU A 14 -1.06 31.41 30.13
N HIS A 15 -0.72 30.14 29.88
CA HIS A 15 0.52 29.56 30.40
C HIS A 15 1.27 28.85 29.28
N ARG A 16 2.28 29.56 28.76
CA ARG A 16 3.35 28.97 27.94
C ARG A 16 4.37 28.35 28.89
N HIS A 17 4.60 27.04 28.77
CA HIS A 17 5.83 26.44 29.29
C HIS A 17 6.87 26.39 28.17
N LYS A 18 7.89 27.23 28.30
CA LYS A 18 9.19 27.14 27.63
C LYS A 18 10.14 26.50 28.63
N GLU A 19 10.93 25.51 28.20
CA GLU A 19 12.17 25.07 28.84
C GLU A 19 13.11 24.45 27.77
N PRO A 20 14.44 24.42 28.00
CA PRO A 20 15.38 24.96 27.02
C PRO A 20 16.27 23.92 26.30
N LEU A 21 16.73 24.33 25.11
CA LEU A 21 17.80 23.72 24.32
C LEU A 21 19.12 23.68 25.10
N LYS A 22 19.70 22.49 25.27
CA LYS A 22 21.10 22.32 25.67
C LYS A 22 21.95 21.92 24.47
N SER A 23 22.93 22.77 24.16
CA SER A 23 24.04 22.54 23.25
C SER A 23 25.00 21.47 23.79
N LEU A 24 25.52 20.58 22.94
CA LEU A 24 26.80 19.91 23.20
C LEU A 24 27.65 19.85 21.92
N ARG A 25 28.89 20.32 22.05
CA ARG A 25 29.95 20.36 21.03
C ARG A 25 30.57 18.98 20.80
N ILE A 26 30.75 18.67 19.52
CA ILE A 26 31.91 18.08 18.81
C ILE A 26 33.00 17.42 19.68
N ARG A 27 33.27 16.14 19.40
CA ARG A 27 34.62 15.55 19.43
C ARG A 27 34.89 14.80 18.13
N ASN A 28 35.91 15.28 17.42
CA ASN A 28 36.54 14.63 16.28
C ASN A 28 37.27 13.36 16.72
N LEU A 29 37.13 12.27 15.98
CA LEU A 29 38.11 11.19 15.92
C LEU A 29 38.25 10.75 14.46
N SER A 30 39.38 11.15 13.90
CA SER A 30 39.97 10.65 12.66
C SER A 30 40.39 9.18 12.83
N CYS A 31 40.17 8.34 11.81
CA CYS A 31 41.14 7.29 11.51
C CYS A 31 41.09 6.88 10.04
N SER A 32 42.29 6.58 9.56
CA SER A 32 42.77 6.57 8.19
C SER A 32 42.43 5.33 7.36
N VAL A 33 42.40 5.59 6.06
CA VAL A 33 42.41 4.68 4.91
C VAL A 33 43.50 3.60 5.01
N THR A 34 43.18 2.35 4.66
CA THR A 34 44.05 1.49 3.84
C THR A 34 43.23 0.51 3.00
N SER A 35 43.54 0.51 1.70
CA SER A 35 42.98 -0.32 0.62
C SER A 35 43.68 -1.68 0.56
N ALA A 36 42.95 -2.76 0.30
CA ALA A 36 43.53 -4.03 -0.16
C ALA A 36 42.72 -4.62 -1.31
N LYS A 37 43.45 -5.03 -2.35
CA LYS A 37 43.04 -5.41 -3.70
C LYS A 37 42.54 -6.85 -3.78
N ASN A 38 41.64 -7.07 -4.74
CA ASN A 38 41.22 -8.37 -5.30
C ASN A 38 42.38 -9.05 -6.06
N PRO A 39 42.32 -10.39 -6.25
CA PRO A 39 42.30 -10.87 -7.63
C PRO A 39 41.35 -12.07 -7.89
N SER A 40 40.87 -12.09 -9.14
CA SER A 40 40.06 -13.11 -9.83
C SER A 40 40.92 -14.26 -10.39
N LEU A 41 40.30 -15.41 -10.73
CA LEU A 41 40.63 -16.38 -11.82
C LEU A 41 39.68 -17.61 -11.71
N GLU A 42 38.69 -17.83 -12.59
CA GLU A 42 38.67 -18.62 -13.86
C GLU A 42 38.55 -20.18 -13.75
N ILE A 43 37.29 -20.66 -13.78
CA ILE A 43 36.60 -21.65 -14.67
C ILE A 43 37.30 -22.92 -15.28
N SER A 44 36.75 -24.12 -14.91
CA SER A 44 36.43 -25.38 -15.69
C SER A 44 37.47 -26.46 -16.09
N PRO A 45 37.08 -27.71 -16.51
CA PRO A 45 35.88 -28.54 -16.25
C PRO A 45 36.09 -30.09 -16.02
N SER A 46 35.01 -30.77 -15.56
CA SER A 46 34.52 -32.18 -15.69
C SER A 46 35.39 -33.37 -16.17
N VAL A 47 35.15 -34.59 -15.60
CA VAL A 47 34.84 -35.88 -16.33
C VAL A 47 34.45 -37.03 -15.34
N LEU A 48 33.59 -37.93 -15.84
CA LEU A 48 32.87 -39.08 -15.26
C LEU A 48 33.67 -40.24 -14.62
N GLY A 49 33.02 -40.99 -13.72
CA GLY A 49 32.80 -42.43 -13.98
C GLY A 49 32.87 -43.47 -12.84
N LYS A 50 31.75 -44.20 -12.68
CA LYS A 50 31.58 -45.64 -12.34
C LYS A 50 31.38 -46.08 -10.86
N ARG A 51 30.27 -46.81 -10.67
CA ARG A 51 29.87 -47.63 -9.50
C ARG A 51 30.29 -49.10 -9.69
N PRO A 52 30.33 -49.90 -8.60
CA PRO A 52 29.72 -51.25 -8.58
C PRO A 52 28.92 -51.51 -7.26
N VAL A 53 27.66 -51.99 -7.27
CA VAL A 53 27.12 -53.39 -7.27
C VAL A 53 27.37 -54.21 -5.96
N LYS A 54 26.26 -54.57 -5.26
CA LYS A 54 26.05 -55.49 -4.08
C LYS A 54 26.16 -57.00 -4.50
N PRO A 55 26.02 -58.09 -3.68
CA PRO A 55 25.29 -58.35 -2.38
C PRO A 55 26.05 -59.39 -1.45
N PRO A 56 25.49 -60.26 -0.53
CA PRO A 56 24.11 -60.55 -0.09
C PRO A 56 23.79 -60.83 1.43
N GLN A 57 22.49 -60.74 1.72
CA GLN A 57 21.54 -61.53 2.57
C GLN A 57 21.82 -62.11 3.99
N GLY A 58 20.77 -61.98 4.83
CA GLY A 58 20.36 -62.89 5.94
C GLY A 58 20.60 -62.38 7.37
N SER A 59 19.82 -62.59 8.43
CA SER A 59 18.38 -62.75 8.73
C SER A 59 18.23 -62.89 10.27
N VAL A 60 17.25 -62.23 10.89
CA VAL A 60 16.57 -62.47 12.21
C VAL A 60 17.37 -62.39 13.55
N LYS A 61 17.03 -61.41 14.43
CA LYS A 61 16.40 -61.61 15.79
C LYS A 61 16.38 -60.34 16.68
N GLU A 62 15.19 -60.07 17.20
CA GLU A 62 14.79 -59.57 18.53
C GLU A 62 15.52 -58.41 19.27
N ARG A 63 14.74 -57.33 19.48
CA ARG A 63 14.49 -56.59 20.75
C ARG A 63 15.64 -56.49 21.77
N SER A 64 16.14 -55.26 22.00
CA SER A 64 15.87 -54.45 23.21
C SER A 64 16.92 -53.34 23.41
N SER A 65 16.45 -52.20 23.94
CA SER A 65 17.19 -51.14 24.64
C SER A 65 18.46 -50.56 23.98
N ASN A 66 18.35 -49.32 23.46
CA ASN A 66 19.21 -48.17 23.81
C ASN A 66 19.02 -47.03 22.79
N LEU A 67 17.97 -46.23 22.97
CA LEU A 67 17.71 -44.99 22.23
C LEU A 67 18.22 -43.79 23.05
N LEU A 68 19.53 -43.70 23.27
CA LEU A 68 20.14 -42.52 23.92
C LEU A 68 21.58 -42.23 23.43
N SER A 69 21.78 -42.13 22.10
CA SER A 69 23.07 -41.58 21.60
C SER A 69 23.05 -41.04 20.16
N SER A 70 21.93 -40.51 19.66
CA SER A 70 21.93 -39.67 18.43
C SER A 70 21.65 -38.19 18.73
N LEU A 71 22.09 -37.75 19.91
CA LEU A 71 22.17 -36.34 20.27
C LEU A 71 23.60 -35.86 20.00
N PHE A 72 23.94 -35.62 18.73
CA PHE A 72 25.01 -34.70 18.28
C PHE A 72 25.19 -34.82 16.76
N LEU A 73 24.57 -33.91 15.99
CA LEU A 73 25.06 -33.36 14.70
C LEU A 73 23.96 -32.51 14.03
N LEU A 74 23.49 -31.48 14.73
CA LEU A 74 22.90 -30.29 14.12
C LEU A 74 23.50 -29.05 14.81
N ALA A 75 24.83 -28.98 14.79
CA ALA A 75 25.56 -27.74 15.05
C ALA A 75 25.52 -26.91 13.78
N ASP A 76 24.46 -26.11 13.67
CA ASP A 76 24.31 -24.83 12.93
C ASP A 76 22.82 -24.44 12.87
N ALA A 77 22.06 -24.77 13.92
CA ALA A 77 20.77 -24.15 14.15
C ALA A 77 21.05 -22.76 14.70
N ASP A 78 21.00 -21.75 13.82
CA ASP A 78 20.78 -20.35 14.19
C ASP A 78 19.90 -20.31 15.44
N GLU A 79 20.43 -19.77 16.55
CA GLU A 79 19.72 -19.65 17.82
C GLU A 79 18.44 -18.83 17.59
N TRP A 80 17.34 -19.52 17.31
CA TRP A 80 16.00 -18.98 17.45
C TRP A 80 15.76 -18.75 18.93
N GLN A 81 16.29 -17.64 19.45
CA GLN A 81 15.89 -17.14 20.76
C GLN A 81 14.44 -16.70 20.66
N VAL A 82 13.55 -17.67 20.81
CA VAL A 82 12.14 -17.45 21.11
C VAL A 82 12.14 -16.86 22.51
N SER A 83 12.03 -15.54 22.61
CA SER A 83 11.53 -14.96 23.86
C SER A 83 10.11 -15.51 24.00
N GLU A 84 9.92 -16.53 24.84
CA GLU A 84 8.62 -16.97 25.31
C GLU A 84 8.03 -15.84 26.16
N GLU A 85 7.62 -14.75 25.52
CA GLU A 85 6.73 -13.79 26.14
C GLU A 85 5.39 -14.51 26.30
N GLU A 86 5.17 -15.09 27.48
CA GLU A 86 3.93 -15.76 27.83
C GLU A 86 2.80 -14.71 27.86
N VAL A 87 2.05 -14.61 26.76
CA VAL A 87 0.93 -13.68 26.64
C VAL A 87 -0.27 -14.26 27.37
N LYS A 88 -0.87 -13.50 28.30
CA LYS A 88 -2.08 -13.93 29.02
C LYS A 88 -3.28 -13.99 28.06
N HIS A 89 -3.99 -15.11 28.08
CA HIS A 89 -5.27 -15.26 27.36
C HIS A 89 -6.42 -14.68 28.19
N VAL A 90 -7.34 -13.98 27.53
CA VAL A 90 -8.53 -13.36 28.16
C VAL A 90 -9.83 -13.85 27.51
N PRO A 91 -10.96 -13.90 28.23
CA PRO A 91 -12.24 -14.26 27.64
C PRO A 91 -12.64 -13.32 26.49
N PHE A 92 -13.09 -13.90 25.36
CA PHE A 92 -13.56 -13.12 24.21
C PHE A 92 -15.00 -12.65 24.42
N SER A 93 -15.22 -11.34 24.30
CA SER A 93 -16.55 -10.72 24.35
C SER A 93 -17.07 -10.45 22.94
N HIS A 94 -18.27 -10.94 22.63
CA HIS A 94 -18.86 -10.87 21.30
C HIS A 94 -20.25 -10.24 21.32
N THR A 95 -20.49 -9.29 20.40
CA THR A 95 -21.83 -8.72 20.19
C THR A 95 -22.62 -9.60 19.23
N ARG A 96 -23.67 -10.26 19.73
CA ARG A 96 -24.57 -11.09 18.90
C ARG A 96 -25.87 -10.35 18.61
N TYR A 97 -26.31 -10.40 17.35
CA TYR A 97 -27.57 -9.83 16.89
C TYR A 97 -28.60 -10.94 16.62
N PRO A 98 -29.92 -10.66 16.71
CA PRO A 98 -30.95 -11.55 16.20
C PRO A 98 -30.83 -11.77 14.69
N GLU A 99 -31.23 -12.94 14.18
CA GLU A 99 -31.05 -13.30 12.76
C GLU A 99 -31.66 -12.28 11.78
N LYS A 100 -32.85 -11.77 12.10
CA LYS A 100 -33.50 -10.72 11.29
C LYS A 100 -32.64 -9.46 11.19
N GLU A 101 -31.97 -9.08 12.27
CA GLU A 101 -31.06 -7.93 12.27
C GLU A 101 -29.75 -8.26 11.53
N MET A 102 -29.22 -9.48 11.68
CA MET A 102 -28.05 -9.92 10.92
C MET A 102 -28.27 -9.83 9.41
N LEU A 103 -29.42 -10.31 8.92
CA LEU A 103 -29.81 -10.23 7.51
C LEU A 103 -29.91 -8.78 7.01
N LYS A 104 -30.52 -7.90 7.83
CA LYS A 104 -30.64 -6.48 7.49
C LYS A 104 -29.26 -5.81 7.39
N ARG A 105 -28.42 -6.00 8.41
CA ARG A 105 -27.09 -5.36 8.48
C ARG A 105 -26.16 -5.83 7.37
N SER A 106 -26.18 -7.13 7.05
CA SER A 106 -25.34 -7.68 5.98
C SER A 106 -25.76 -7.15 4.60
N GLN A 107 -27.06 -7.02 4.35
CA GLN A 107 -27.59 -6.44 3.12
C GLN A 107 -27.22 -4.97 2.97
N GLU A 108 -27.45 -4.15 4.00
CA GLU A 108 -27.12 -2.72 3.98
C GLU A 108 -25.60 -2.49 3.78
N PHE A 109 -24.78 -3.32 4.43
CA PHE A 109 -23.33 -3.24 4.27
C PHE A 109 -22.87 -3.65 2.86
N TYR A 110 -23.45 -4.69 2.29
CA TYR A 110 -23.22 -5.07 0.89
C TYR A 110 -23.57 -3.91 -0.05
N GLU A 111 -24.75 -3.30 0.11
CA GLU A 111 -25.20 -2.18 -0.72
C GLU A 111 -24.28 -0.95 -0.59
N LEU A 112 -23.81 -0.65 0.63
CA LEU A 112 -22.83 0.41 0.90
C LEU A 112 -21.53 0.18 0.14
N LEU A 113 -20.95 -1.02 0.25
CA LEU A 113 -19.69 -1.36 -0.44
C LEU A 113 -19.88 -1.50 -1.95
N ASN A 114 -21.07 -1.90 -2.40
CA ASN A 114 -21.40 -2.00 -3.81
C ASN A 114 -21.42 -0.61 -4.48
N LYS A 115 -21.74 0.47 -3.76
CA LYS A 115 -21.63 1.85 -4.27
C LYS A 115 -20.18 2.29 -4.49
N ARG A 116 -19.19 1.66 -3.85
CA ARG A 116 -17.77 2.02 -4.03
C ARG A 116 -17.33 1.79 -5.47
N ARG A 117 -16.78 2.84 -6.10
CA ARG A 117 -16.07 2.78 -7.38
C ARG A 117 -14.68 3.39 -7.22
N SER A 118 -13.74 2.98 -8.07
CA SER A 118 -12.42 3.60 -8.10
C SER A 118 -12.49 4.90 -8.89
N VAL A 119 -12.32 6.04 -8.22
CA VAL A 119 -12.48 7.38 -8.79
C VAL A 119 -11.11 7.99 -9.06
N ARG A 120 -10.88 8.43 -10.30
CA ARG A 120 -9.60 9.04 -10.75
C ARG A 120 -9.65 10.57 -10.86
N PHE A 121 -10.81 11.17 -10.61
CA PHE A 121 -11.01 12.62 -10.64
C PHE A 121 -11.41 13.07 -9.24
N ILE A 122 -10.45 13.63 -8.49
CA ILE A 122 -10.61 13.96 -7.08
C ILE A 122 -10.56 15.48 -6.91
N SER A 123 -11.52 16.00 -6.13
CA SER A 123 -11.62 17.41 -5.74
C SER A 123 -10.44 17.82 -4.85
N ASN A 124 -10.08 19.10 -4.89
CA ASN A 124 -9.08 19.71 -3.99
C ASN A 124 -9.68 20.22 -2.67
N GLU A 125 -10.98 20.02 -2.47
CA GLU A 125 -11.67 20.30 -1.22
C GLU A 125 -11.02 19.55 -0.05
N GLN A 126 -10.76 20.27 1.04
CA GLN A 126 -10.08 19.72 2.22
C GLN A 126 -10.97 18.71 2.93
N VAL A 127 -10.34 17.65 3.44
CA VAL A 127 -11.00 16.61 4.24
C VAL A 127 -10.63 16.76 5.72
N PRO A 128 -11.56 16.52 6.66
CA PRO A 128 -11.23 16.58 8.08
C PRO A 128 -10.13 15.60 8.45
N VAL A 129 -9.12 16.07 9.20
CA VAL A 129 -7.97 15.24 9.59
C VAL A 129 -8.40 14.04 10.44
N GLU A 130 -9.34 14.24 11.35
CA GLU A 130 -9.88 13.19 12.21
C GLU A 130 -10.52 12.05 11.41
N VAL A 131 -11.12 12.35 10.24
CA VAL A 131 -11.67 11.32 9.36
C VAL A 131 -10.54 10.46 8.80
N ILE A 132 -9.43 11.08 8.37
CA ILE A 132 -8.23 10.34 7.89
C ILE A 132 -7.64 9.48 9.01
N ASP A 133 -7.54 10.01 10.23
CA ASP A 133 -7.05 9.26 11.38
C ASP A 133 -7.95 8.07 11.69
N ASN A 134 -9.28 8.25 11.65
CA ASN A 134 -10.24 7.19 11.95
C ASN A 134 -10.23 6.07 10.90
N VAL A 135 -10.10 6.38 9.61
CA VAL A 135 -10.01 5.33 8.57
C VAL A 135 -8.69 4.56 8.66
N ILE A 136 -7.59 5.22 9.04
CA ILE A 136 -6.29 4.55 9.27
C ILE A 136 -6.33 3.69 10.53
N LYS A 137 -6.94 4.17 11.62
CA LYS A 137 -7.17 3.36 12.83
C LYS A 137 -7.99 2.11 12.51
N ALA A 138 -9.05 2.24 11.70
CA ALA A 138 -9.82 1.09 11.23
C ALA A 138 -8.94 0.11 10.43
N ALA A 139 -8.09 0.60 9.53
CA ALA A 139 -7.15 -0.26 8.81
C ALA A 139 -6.18 -1.01 9.76
N GLY A 140 -5.76 -0.36 10.85
CA GLY A 140 -4.90 -0.95 11.88
C GLY A 140 -5.56 -2.08 12.69
N THR A 141 -6.88 -2.27 12.61
CA THR A 141 -7.55 -3.41 13.26
C THR A 141 -7.48 -4.70 12.44
N ALA A 142 -6.76 -4.71 11.32
CA ALA A 142 -6.60 -5.88 10.49
C ALA A 142 -5.89 -7.03 11.24
N PRO A 143 -6.19 -8.30 10.93
CA PRO A 143 -5.36 -9.40 11.37
C PRO A 143 -3.98 -9.35 10.68
N SER A 144 -2.96 -9.86 11.36
CA SER A 144 -1.62 -10.01 10.80
C SER A 144 -0.96 -11.31 11.28
N GLY A 145 -0.13 -11.90 10.42
CA GLY A 145 0.62 -13.12 10.76
C GLY A 145 1.45 -12.93 12.01
N ALA A 146 1.22 -13.76 13.02
CA ALA A 146 1.88 -13.69 14.34
C ALA A 146 1.78 -12.30 15.02
N HIS A 147 0.68 -11.57 14.80
CA HIS A 147 0.44 -10.24 15.38
C HIS A 147 1.63 -9.28 15.14
N THR A 148 2.14 -9.27 13.91
CA THR A 148 3.32 -8.46 13.54
C THR A 148 3.00 -7.05 13.10
N GLU A 149 1.72 -6.76 12.80
CA GLU A 149 1.23 -5.44 12.37
C GLU A 149 2.14 -4.75 11.33
N PRO A 150 2.47 -5.42 10.20
CA PRO A 150 3.61 -5.06 9.36
C PRO A 150 3.28 -3.93 8.36
N TRP A 151 2.58 -2.88 8.79
CA TRP A 151 2.11 -1.77 7.96
C TRP A 151 2.63 -0.42 8.45
N THR A 152 2.91 0.45 7.49
CA THR A 152 3.10 1.88 7.72
C THR A 152 2.22 2.66 6.76
N PHE A 153 1.35 3.52 7.29
CA PHE A 153 0.49 4.41 6.51
C PHE A 153 1.14 5.80 6.46
N VAL A 154 1.79 6.13 5.35
CA VAL A 154 2.43 7.44 5.16
C VAL A 154 1.41 8.40 4.56
N VAL A 155 1.00 9.40 5.34
CA VAL A 155 0.03 10.42 4.95
C VAL A 155 0.77 11.66 4.44
N VAL A 156 0.51 12.05 3.20
CA VAL A 156 1.13 13.22 2.56
C VAL A 156 0.06 14.24 2.22
N LYS A 157 0.20 15.45 2.76
CA LYS A 157 -0.67 16.61 2.49
C LYS A 157 0.10 17.78 1.87
N ASP A 158 1.40 17.82 2.12
CA ASP A 158 2.30 18.86 1.63
C ASP A 158 2.27 18.93 0.08
N PRO A 159 1.92 20.08 -0.52
CA PRO A 159 1.81 20.21 -1.97
C PRO A 159 3.11 19.90 -2.71
N ASP A 160 4.26 20.31 -2.18
CA ASP A 160 5.56 20.12 -2.83
C ASP A 160 5.96 18.63 -2.83
N VAL A 161 5.73 17.94 -1.70
CA VAL A 161 5.97 16.49 -1.62
C VAL A 161 5.01 15.73 -2.53
N LYS A 162 3.73 16.12 -2.60
CA LYS A 162 2.76 15.52 -3.54
C LYS A 162 3.20 15.69 -4.99
N HIS A 163 3.68 16.87 -5.35
CA HIS A 163 4.16 17.15 -6.70
C HIS A 163 5.38 16.31 -7.06
N LYS A 164 6.37 16.19 -6.16
CA LYS A 164 7.52 15.30 -6.34
C LYS A 164 7.12 13.83 -6.49
N ILE A 165 6.11 13.38 -5.73
CA ILE A 165 5.56 12.02 -5.88
C ILE A 165 4.96 11.86 -7.29
N ARG A 166 4.23 12.86 -7.75
CA ARG A 166 3.64 12.87 -9.09
C ARG A 166 4.71 12.77 -10.17
N GLU A 167 5.74 13.61 -10.15
CA GLU A 167 6.84 13.58 -11.13
C GLU A 167 7.47 12.19 -11.22
N ILE A 168 7.85 11.59 -10.09
CA ILE A 168 8.43 10.24 -10.03
C ILE A 168 7.50 9.21 -10.68
N ILE A 169 6.19 9.28 -10.40
CA ILE A 169 5.21 8.32 -10.90
C ILE A 169 4.97 8.52 -12.39
N GLU A 170 4.83 9.75 -12.87
CA GLU A 170 4.57 10.03 -14.29
C GLU A 170 5.78 9.61 -15.15
N GLU A 171 7.00 9.88 -14.71
CA GLU A 171 8.24 9.43 -15.39
C GLU A 171 8.31 7.91 -15.53
N GLU A 172 8.11 7.16 -14.44
CA GLU A 172 8.18 5.70 -14.49
C GLU A 172 6.99 5.09 -15.24
N GLU A 173 5.79 5.67 -15.11
CA GLU A 173 4.61 5.22 -15.85
C GLU A 173 4.80 5.44 -17.35
N GLU A 174 5.38 6.56 -17.79
CA GLU A 174 5.68 6.77 -19.22
C GLU A 174 6.58 5.64 -19.76
N ILE A 175 7.66 5.31 -19.04
CA ILE A 175 8.53 4.18 -19.40
C ILE A 175 7.77 2.85 -19.37
N ASN A 176 6.89 2.66 -18.38
CA ASN A 176 6.09 1.45 -18.27
C ASN A 176 5.16 1.29 -19.49
N TYR A 177 4.42 2.33 -19.87
CA TYR A 177 3.50 2.31 -21.02
C TYR A 177 4.23 2.15 -22.36
N LEU A 178 5.42 2.73 -22.51
CA LEU A 178 6.16 2.71 -23.78
C LEU A 178 7.00 1.44 -23.98
N LYS A 179 7.55 0.87 -22.91
CA LYS A 179 8.60 -0.17 -23.02
C LYS A 179 8.37 -1.43 -22.19
N ARG A 180 7.81 -1.32 -20.98
CA ARG A 180 7.81 -2.44 -20.01
C ARG A 180 6.49 -3.20 -19.93
N MET A 181 5.36 -2.53 -20.17
CA MET A 181 4.05 -3.19 -20.24
C MET A 181 3.88 -3.85 -21.61
N GLY A 182 3.70 -5.17 -21.61
CA GLY A 182 3.43 -5.90 -22.85
C GLY A 182 2.17 -5.41 -23.57
N PRO A 183 2.04 -5.66 -24.89
CA PRO A 183 0.94 -5.14 -25.71
C PRO A 183 -0.44 -5.58 -25.21
N GLN A 184 -0.54 -6.79 -24.63
CA GLN A 184 -1.77 -7.30 -24.03
C GLN A 184 -2.20 -6.46 -22.82
N TRP A 185 -1.28 -6.15 -21.89
CA TRP A 185 -1.57 -5.32 -20.73
C TRP A 185 -2.07 -3.94 -21.15
N VAL A 186 -1.39 -3.31 -22.10
CA VAL A 186 -1.80 -1.99 -22.62
C VAL A 186 -3.20 -2.05 -23.24
N SER A 187 -3.55 -3.14 -23.93
CA SER A 187 -4.89 -3.38 -24.47
C SER A 187 -5.94 -3.51 -23.36
N ASP A 188 -5.66 -4.29 -22.32
CA ASP A 188 -6.57 -4.52 -21.20
C ASP A 188 -6.90 -3.24 -20.43
N LEU A 189 -5.97 -2.28 -20.39
CA LEU A 189 -6.18 -0.97 -19.76
C LEU A 189 -7.04 -0.03 -20.60
N LYS A 190 -7.23 -0.27 -21.91
CA LYS A 190 -8.04 0.62 -22.78
C LYS A 190 -9.48 0.74 -22.30
N LYS A 191 -10.05 -0.31 -21.70
CA LYS A 191 -11.43 -0.28 -21.14
C LYS A 191 -11.59 0.64 -19.92
N LEU A 192 -10.48 1.00 -19.28
CA LEU A 192 -10.46 1.93 -18.15
C LEU A 192 -10.33 3.39 -18.62
N ARG A 193 -10.10 3.62 -19.93
CA ARG A 193 -10.02 4.95 -20.53
C ARG A 193 -11.41 5.50 -20.79
N TYR A 194 -11.55 6.80 -20.53
CA TYR A 194 -12.72 7.58 -20.90
C TYR A 194 -12.86 7.65 -22.43
N LYS A 195 -14.00 7.21 -22.97
CA LYS A 195 -14.42 7.52 -24.34
C LYS A 195 -15.47 8.63 -24.27
N ARG A 196 -15.10 9.86 -24.63
CA ARG A 196 -16.11 10.86 -25.00
C ARG A 196 -16.36 10.74 -26.49
N SER A 197 -17.55 10.28 -26.87
CA SER A 197 -18.02 10.45 -28.24
C SER A 197 -18.39 11.93 -28.38
N ILE A 198 -17.52 12.73 -28.99
CA ILE A 198 -17.87 14.09 -29.36
C ILE A 198 -18.51 13.99 -30.75
N PHE A 199 -19.85 14.05 -30.79
CA PHE A 199 -20.55 14.45 -32.00
C PHE A 199 -20.28 15.94 -32.21
N VAL A 200 -19.24 16.27 -32.95
CA VAL A 200 -19.09 17.64 -33.47
C VAL A 200 -20.05 17.72 -34.65
N SER A 201 -21.21 18.36 -34.45
CA SER A 201 -22.03 18.79 -35.57
C SER A 201 -21.26 19.89 -36.30
N PHE A 202 -20.65 19.52 -37.43
CA PHE A 202 -19.95 20.45 -38.30
C PHE A 202 -20.97 21.23 -39.12
N SER A 203 -21.36 22.41 -38.64
CA SER A 203 -21.86 23.46 -39.53
C SER A 203 -20.66 24.20 -40.11
N ILE A 204 -20.43 23.99 -41.41
CA ILE A 204 -19.30 24.52 -42.16
C ILE A 204 -19.51 26.02 -42.37
N SER A 205 -18.86 26.87 -41.57
CA SER A 205 -18.56 28.25 -41.93
C SER A 205 -17.49 28.86 -41.01
N ARG A 206 -16.37 29.28 -41.61
CA ARG A 206 -15.18 30.00 -41.07
C ARG A 206 -13.95 29.14 -40.69
N VAL A 207 -13.10 28.98 -41.71
CA VAL A 207 -11.86 28.18 -41.76
C VAL A 207 -10.65 28.78 -41.01
N LEU A 208 -10.71 29.99 -40.44
CA LEU A 208 -9.49 30.65 -39.90
C LEU A 208 -9.39 30.74 -38.36
N LEU A 209 -10.43 30.36 -37.60
CA LEU A 209 -10.36 30.18 -36.13
C LEU A 209 -10.17 28.71 -35.72
N TYR A 210 -10.01 27.84 -36.71
CA TYR A 210 -10.20 26.40 -36.58
C TYR A 210 -8.93 25.69 -36.06
N GLN A 211 -7.74 26.15 -36.42
CA GLN A 211 -6.48 25.52 -35.95
C GLN A 211 -6.17 25.81 -34.47
N ALA A 212 -6.44 27.02 -33.97
CA ALA A 212 -6.22 27.34 -32.55
C ALA A 212 -7.20 26.58 -31.62
N ARG A 213 -8.48 26.50 -32.00
CA ARG A 213 -9.49 25.75 -31.23
C ARG A 213 -9.28 24.24 -31.29
N ILE A 214 -8.80 23.69 -32.41
CA ILE A 214 -8.48 22.26 -32.50
C ILE A 214 -7.31 21.90 -31.59
N ASN A 215 -6.25 22.71 -31.52
CA ASN A 215 -5.11 22.40 -30.65
C ASN A 215 -5.46 22.50 -29.16
N THR A 216 -6.23 23.51 -28.73
CA THR A 216 -6.71 23.56 -27.34
C THR A 216 -7.68 22.42 -27.03
N CYS A 217 -8.56 22.04 -27.97
CA CYS A 217 -9.51 20.95 -27.82
C CYS A 217 -8.81 19.58 -27.78
N LEU A 218 -7.85 19.31 -28.67
CA LEU A 218 -7.04 18.08 -28.71
C LEU A 218 -6.19 17.92 -27.44
N LEU A 219 -5.57 18.99 -26.95
CA LEU A 219 -4.82 18.98 -25.68
C LEU A 219 -5.75 18.73 -24.47
N THR A 220 -6.97 19.29 -24.45
CA THR A 220 -7.95 18.98 -23.40
C THR A 220 -8.54 17.57 -23.52
N LEU A 221 -8.53 16.96 -24.71
CA LEU A 221 -9.09 15.63 -24.97
C LEU A 221 -8.15 14.48 -24.59
N ASP A 222 -6.84 14.71 -24.59
CA ASP A 222 -5.86 13.70 -24.17
C ASP A 222 -5.66 13.66 -22.64
N ARG A 223 -5.95 14.77 -21.95
CA ARG A 223 -5.88 14.90 -20.47
C ARG A 223 -6.83 13.97 -19.69
N LYS A 224 -7.92 13.48 -20.29
CA LYS A 224 -8.98 12.74 -19.57
C LYS A 224 -8.87 11.20 -19.67
N ARG A 225 -7.74 10.66 -20.11
CA ARG A 225 -7.50 9.22 -20.35
C ARG A 225 -6.67 8.61 -19.21
N THR A 226 -6.74 7.29 -18.97
CA THR A 226 -5.66 6.63 -18.22
C THR A 226 -4.42 6.58 -19.12
N ASN A 227 -3.60 7.62 -18.97
CA ASN A 227 -2.28 7.79 -19.53
C ASN A 227 -1.26 7.79 -18.38
N TRP A 228 -0.03 8.20 -18.67
CA TRP A 228 0.99 8.39 -17.64
C TRP A 228 0.71 9.60 -16.74
N ILE A 229 -0.11 10.58 -17.19
CA ILE A 229 -0.47 11.79 -16.43
C ILE A 229 -1.42 11.45 -15.26
N LYS A 230 -1.02 11.80 -14.04
CA LYS A 230 -1.72 11.51 -12.79
C LYS A 230 -2.08 12.79 -12.03
N GLU A 231 -2.90 13.66 -12.62
CA GLU A 231 -3.31 14.95 -12.03
C GLU A 231 -3.87 14.83 -10.60
N TYR A 232 -4.57 13.72 -10.30
CA TYR A 232 -5.14 13.46 -8.99
C TYR A 232 -4.11 13.36 -7.86
N LEU A 233 -2.82 13.18 -8.16
CA LEU A 233 -1.75 13.19 -7.16
C LEU A 233 -1.50 14.60 -6.61
N ASP A 234 -1.74 15.64 -7.42
CA ASP A 234 -1.67 17.03 -6.96
C ASP A 234 -3.03 17.49 -6.41
N THR A 235 -4.13 17.18 -7.10
CA THR A 235 -5.45 17.72 -6.72
C THR A 235 -5.99 17.12 -5.44
N ALA A 236 -5.78 15.82 -5.17
CA ALA A 236 -6.30 15.19 -3.96
C ALA A 236 -5.71 15.89 -2.72
N PRO A 237 -6.53 16.24 -1.71
CA PRO A 237 -6.04 16.91 -0.50
C PRO A 237 -5.07 16.02 0.30
N VAL A 238 -5.20 14.69 0.19
CA VAL A 238 -4.40 13.73 0.94
C VAL A 238 -3.96 12.58 0.03
N LEU A 239 -2.69 12.18 0.11
CA LEU A 239 -2.22 10.89 -0.39
C LEU A 239 -1.90 9.97 0.80
N ILE A 240 -2.35 8.72 0.72
CA ILE A 240 -2.00 7.67 1.68
C ILE A 240 -1.15 6.63 0.93
N LEU A 241 0.14 6.57 1.26
CA LEU A 241 1.06 5.56 0.74
C LEU A 241 1.20 4.45 1.78
N ILE A 242 0.86 3.24 1.39
CA ILE A 242 0.82 2.08 2.28
C ILE A 242 2.07 1.26 2.03
N PHE A 243 2.96 1.25 3.01
CA PHE A 243 4.18 0.46 2.99
C PHE A 243 3.98 -0.83 3.78
N LYS A 244 4.40 -1.95 3.20
CA LYS A 244 4.59 -3.19 3.94
C LYS A 244 5.99 -3.22 4.54
N GLN A 245 6.07 -3.60 5.81
CA GLN A 245 7.32 -3.89 6.49
C GLN A 245 7.70 -5.34 6.19
N VAL A 246 8.73 -5.54 5.36
CA VAL A 246 9.20 -6.87 4.94
C VAL A 246 9.74 -7.65 6.14
N HIS A 247 10.29 -6.94 7.12
CA HIS A 247 10.69 -7.44 8.41
C HIS A 247 10.63 -6.30 9.43
N GLY A 248 10.50 -6.64 10.70
CA GLY A 248 10.58 -5.72 11.83
C GLY A 248 12.00 -5.65 12.38
N ILE A 249 12.16 -4.78 13.37
CA ILE A 249 13.36 -4.66 14.19
C ILE A 249 12.87 -4.78 15.64
N ALA A 250 13.34 -5.79 16.36
CA ALA A 250 13.01 -5.98 17.77
C ALA A 250 13.75 -4.97 18.65
N ALA A 251 13.35 -4.82 19.92
CA ALA A 251 13.95 -3.87 20.85
C ALA A 251 15.47 -4.08 21.05
N ASN A 252 15.94 -5.31 20.89
CA ASN A 252 17.37 -5.68 20.94
C ASN A 252 18.12 -5.42 19.61
N GLY A 253 17.49 -4.78 18.63
CA GLY A 253 18.06 -4.51 17.30
C GLY A 253 18.06 -5.70 16.35
N LYS A 254 17.68 -6.90 16.78
CA LYS A 254 17.60 -8.09 15.92
C LYS A 254 16.43 -7.98 14.95
N LYS A 255 16.60 -8.59 13.77
CA LYS A 255 15.56 -8.66 12.74
C LYS A 255 14.41 -9.55 13.22
N LYS A 256 13.18 -9.00 13.22
CA LYS A 256 11.94 -9.75 13.51
C LYS A 256 11.27 -10.16 12.20
N THR A 257 10.97 -11.43 12.04
CA THR A 257 10.31 -11.93 10.82
C THR A 257 8.84 -11.50 10.79
N HIS A 258 8.39 -10.97 9.65
CA HIS A 258 6.99 -10.65 9.41
C HIS A 258 6.37 -11.68 8.46
N TYR A 259 5.65 -12.64 9.01
CA TYR A 259 4.99 -13.70 8.26
C TYR A 259 3.82 -13.15 7.46
N TYR A 260 3.72 -13.54 6.18
CA TYR A 260 2.63 -13.14 5.28
C TYR A 260 2.37 -11.62 5.26
N ASN A 261 3.42 -10.81 5.32
CA ASN A 261 3.31 -9.35 5.41
C ASN A 261 2.49 -8.73 4.26
N GLU A 262 2.68 -9.18 3.03
CA GLU A 262 1.94 -8.65 1.88
C GLU A 262 0.43 -8.93 1.98
N ILE A 263 0.05 -10.14 2.43
CA ILE A 263 -1.35 -10.52 2.63
C ILE A 263 -1.94 -9.70 3.78
N SER A 264 -1.23 -9.61 4.90
CA SER A 264 -1.67 -8.86 6.10
C SER A 264 -1.93 -7.39 5.76
N VAL A 265 -1.00 -6.74 5.04
CA VAL A 265 -1.15 -5.35 4.64
C VAL A 265 -2.25 -5.18 3.58
N SER A 266 -2.44 -6.16 2.69
CA SER A 266 -3.55 -6.12 1.72
C SER A 266 -4.93 -6.23 2.38
N ILE A 267 -5.05 -6.99 3.47
CA ILE A 267 -6.27 -7.04 4.29
C ILE A 267 -6.51 -5.68 4.94
N ALA A 268 -5.48 -5.06 5.52
CA ALA A 268 -5.55 -3.72 6.07
C ALA A 268 -5.97 -2.68 5.02
N CYS A 269 -5.45 -2.77 3.79
CA CYS A 269 -5.92 -1.96 2.64
C CYS A 269 -7.41 -2.17 2.36
N GLY A 270 -7.91 -3.42 2.43
CA GLY A 270 -9.33 -3.72 2.24
C GLY A 270 -10.22 -3.03 3.28
N ILE A 271 -9.83 -3.08 4.55
CA ILE A 271 -10.53 -2.39 5.65
C ILE A 271 -10.46 -0.87 5.46
N LEU A 272 -9.31 -0.32 5.08
CA LEU A 272 -9.14 1.10 4.76
C LEU A 272 -10.10 1.55 3.65
N LEU A 273 -10.24 0.77 2.58
CA LEU A 273 -11.17 1.07 1.47
C LEU A 273 -12.63 1.04 1.92
N ALA A 274 -13.00 0.10 2.79
CA ALA A 274 -14.34 0.04 3.38
C ALA A 274 -14.60 1.25 4.29
N ALA A 275 -13.63 1.64 5.11
CA ALA A 275 -13.71 2.79 6.01
C ALA A 275 -13.83 4.11 5.24
N LEU A 276 -13.07 4.28 4.15
CA LEU A 276 -13.18 5.44 3.25
C LEU A 276 -14.57 5.54 2.63
N GLN A 277 -15.10 4.43 2.10
CA GLN A 277 -16.46 4.39 1.54
C GLN A 277 -17.51 4.74 2.60
N ASN A 278 -17.37 4.21 3.81
CA ASN A 278 -18.26 4.50 4.93
C ASN A 278 -18.22 5.99 5.34
N ALA A 279 -17.05 6.61 5.27
CA ALA A 279 -16.86 8.03 5.59
C ALA A 279 -17.29 8.99 4.46
N GLY A 280 -17.77 8.47 3.32
CA GLY A 280 -18.17 9.29 2.17
C GLY A 280 -17.01 9.83 1.33
N LEU A 281 -15.81 9.26 1.47
CA LEU A 281 -14.63 9.61 0.68
C LEU A 281 -14.43 8.63 -0.48
N VAL A 282 -13.73 9.08 -1.52
CA VAL A 282 -13.38 8.26 -2.67
C VAL A 282 -11.87 8.15 -2.85
N THR A 283 -11.44 7.09 -3.53
CA THR A 283 -10.04 6.87 -3.90
C THR A 283 -9.95 5.98 -5.12
N VAL A 284 -8.73 5.80 -5.63
CA VAL A 284 -8.36 4.76 -6.59
C VAL A 284 -7.14 4.01 -6.06
N THR A 285 -7.24 2.69 -5.97
CA THR A 285 -6.11 1.83 -5.66
C THR A 285 -5.11 1.87 -6.81
N THR A 286 -3.92 2.39 -6.56
CA THR A 286 -2.83 2.46 -7.54
C THR A 286 -1.60 1.70 -7.04
N THR A 287 -0.94 1.02 -7.97
CA THR A 287 0.31 0.29 -7.73
C THR A 287 1.34 0.83 -8.71
N PRO A 288 2.01 1.96 -8.38
CA PRO A 288 2.94 2.61 -9.30
C PRO A 288 4.17 1.72 -9.48
N LEU A 289 4.15 0.92 -10.55
CA LEU A 289 5.16 -0.11 -10.81
C LEU A 289 6.53 0.56 -10.98
N ASN A 290 7.55 -0.04 -10.36
CA ASN A 290 8.94 0.45 -10.34
C ASN A 290 9.20 1.78 -9.60
N CYS A 291 8.18 2.44 -9.06
CA CYS A 291 8.35 3.69 -8.31
C CYS A 291 8.78 3.46 -6.84
N GLY A 292 8.58 2.25 -6.32
CA GLY A 292 8.75 1.93 -4.89
C GLY A 292 10.08 2.40 -4.28
N PRO A 293 11.26 2.11 -4.87
CA PRO A 293 12.55 2.54 -4.33
C PRO A 293 12.71 4.06 -4.27
N ARG A 294 12.33 4.79 -5.33
CA ARG A 294 12.43 6.26 -5.39
C ARG A 294 11.48 6.92 -4.38
N LEU A 295 10.23 6.44 -4.30
CA LEU A 295 9.24 6.95 -3.36
C LEU A 295 9.62 6.67 -1.89
N ARG A 296 10.23 5.51 -1.62
CA ARG A 296 10.75 5.16 -0.29
C ARG A 296 11.84 6.15 0.15
N VAL A 297 12.78 6.48 -0.74
CA VAL A 297 13.85 7.45 -0.46
C VAL A 297 13.29 8.85 -0.28
N LEU A 298 12.38 9.30 -1.16
CA LEU A 298 11.74 10.61 -1.08
C LEU A 298 11.03 10.81 0.28
N LEU A 299 10.34 9.78 0.76
CA LEU A 299 9.56 9.81 2.01
C LEU A 299 10.37 9.39 3.24
N ASN A 300 11.69 9.29 3.11
CA ASN A 300 12.61 8.90 4.18
C ASN A 300 12.18 7.62 4.91
N ARG A 301 11.73 6.61 4.15
CA ARG A 301 11.29 5.33 4.70
C ARG A 301 12.45 4.34 4.76
N PRO A 302 12.53 3.53 5.83
CA PRO A 302 13.65 2.61 6.04
C PRO A 302 13.67 1.50 4.99
N ALA A 303 14.83 0.87 4.78
CA ALA A 303 15.02 -0.11 3.70
C ALA A 303 14.15 -1.38 3.85
N ASN A 304 13.68 -1.67 5.06
CA ASN A 304 12.76 -2.79 5.34
C ASN A 304 11.33 -2.51 4.89
N GLU A 305 10.99 -1.28 4.50
CA GLU A 305 9.67 -0.91 4.00
C GLU A 305 9.63 -0.89 2.48
N LYS A 306 8.57 -1.49 1.92
CA LYS A 306 8.29 -1.48 0.48
C LYS A 306 6.89 -0.95 0.23
N LEU A 307 6.77 -0.01 -0.71
CA LEU A 307 5.46 0.50 -1.13
C LEU A 307 4.62 -0.65 -1.70
N LEU A 308 3.40 -0.78 -1.20
CA LEU A 308 2.42 -1.74 -1.70
C LEU A 308 1.36 -1.03 -2.56
N VAL A 309 0.73 0.02 -2.01
CA VAL A 309 -0.37 0.75 -2.66
C VAL A 309 -0.22 2.25 -2.40
N LEU A 310 -0.59 3.07 -3.36
CA LEU A 310 -0.84 4.50 -3.19
C LEU A 310 -2.34 4.79 -3.39
N LEU A 311 -2.92 5.54 -2.45
CA LEU A 311 -4.31 5.97 -2.45
C LEU A 311 -4.40 7.50 -2.42
N PRO A 312 -4.82 8.18 -3.51
CA PRO A 312 -5.24 9.57 -3.45
C PRO A 312 -6.64 9.64 -2.83
N VAL A 313 -6.83 10.44 -1.79
CA VAL A 313 -8.06 10.46 -0.98
C VAL A 313 -8.66 11.87 -1.00
N GLY A 314 -9.96 11.94 -1.24
CA GLY A 314 -10.73 13.19 -1.21
C GLY A 314 -12.19 12.97 -1.64
N TYR A 315 -12.89 14.07 -1.87
CA TYR A 315 -14.21 14.04 -2.50
C TYR A 315 -14.10 13.83 -4.01
N PRO A 316 -15.09 13.22 -4.68
CA PRO A 316 -15.11 13.15 -6.14
C PRO A 316 -15.23 14.56 -6.73
N SER A 317 -14.55 14.82 -7.84
CA SER A 317 -14.79 16.03 -8.63
C SER A 317 -16.23 16.07 -9.16
N LYS A 318 -16.79 17.27 -9.38
CA LYS A 318 -18.13 17.44 -9.98
C LYS A 318 -18.25 16.81 -11.37
N GLU A 319 -17.12 16.70 -12.09
CA GLU A 319 -17.05 16.06 -13.41
C GLU A 319 -16.57 14.59 -13.32
N ALA A 320 -16.48 14.00 -12.13
CA ALA A 320 -15.95 12.66 -11.97
C ALA A 320 -16.81 11.62 -12.71
N THR A 321 -16.20 10.94 -13.67
CA THR A 321 -16.80 9.80 -14.35
C THR A 321 -16.10 8.50 -13.96
N VAL A 322 -16.83 7.39 -13.99
CA VAL A 322 -16.30 6.05 -13.82
C VAL A 322 -16.63 5.22 -15.07
N PRO A 323 -15.79 4.26 -15.46
CA PRO A 323 -16.13 3.36 -16.56
C PRO A 323 -17.37 2.55 -16.18
N ASP A 324 -18.25 2.28 -17.14
CA ASP A 324 -19.45 1.48 -16.90
C ASP A 324 -19.09 -0.02 -16.88
N LEU A 325 -18.66 -0.48 -15.71
CA LEU A 325 -18.21 -1.86 -15.48
C LEU A 325 -19.18 -2.53 -14.52
N ALA A 326 -19.67 -3.71 -14.90
CA ALA A 326 -20.45 -4.57 -14.03
C ALA A 326 -19.55 -5.43 -13.14
N ARG A 327 -19.98 -5.69 -11.89
CA ARG A 327 -19.40 -6.74 -11.06
C ARG A 327 -19.97 -8.10 -11.48
N LYS A 328 -19.22 -9.16 -11.23
CA LYS A 328 -19.72 -10.53 -11.41
C LYS A 328 -20.90 -10.80 -10.46
N PRO A 329 -21.93 -11.55 -10.89
CA PRO A 329 -23.00 -12.02 -10.02
C PRO A 329 -22.50 -13.06 -9.01
N LEU A 330 -23.31 -13.36 -7.99
CA LEU A 330 -22.93 -14.19 -6.83
C LEU A 330 -22.54 -15.63 -7.23
N ASP A 331 -23.29 -16.21 -8.16
CA ASP A 331 -23.07 -17.55 -8.72
C ASP A 331 -21.74 -17.71 -9.46
N GLN A 332 -21.13 -16.60 -9.91
CA GLN A 332 -19.79 -16.62 -10.53
C GLN A 332 -18.63 -16.45 -9.53
N ILE A 333 -18.92 -16.22 -8.25
CA ILE A 333 -17.90 -15.97 -7.21
C ILE A 333 -18.04 -16.84 -5.96
N MET A 334 -19.19 -17.50 -5.78
CA MET A 334 -19.46 -18.37 -4.64
C MET A 334 -19.72 -19.80 -5.12
N VAL A 335 -18.95 -20.75 -4.58
CA VAL A 335 -19.14 -22.20 -4.81
C VAL A 335 -19.51 -22.83 -3.48
N THR A 336 -20.63 -23.56 -3.44
CA THR A 336 -20.99 -24.42 -2.31
C THR A 336 -20.60 -25.84 -2.70
N VAL A 337 -19.71 -26.47 -1.91
CA VAL A 337 -19.20 -27.82 -2.15
C VAL A 337 -19.81 -28.78 -1.15
#